data_AF-A0A939QWI2-F1
#
_entry.id   AF-A0A939QWI2-F1
#
_cell.length_a   1.000
_cell.length_b   1.000
_cell.length_c   1.000
_cell.angle_alpha   90.00
_cell.angle_beta   90.00
_cell.angle_gamma   90.00
#
_symmetry.space_group_name_H-M   'P 1'
#
loop_
_entity.id
_entity.type
_entity.pdbx_description
1 polymer ?
#
loop_
_entity_poly.entity_id
_entity_poly.type
_entity_poly.pdbx_seq_one_letter_code
_entity_poly.pdbx_strand_id
1 'polypeptide(L)'
;MITSIANNIGIEQVSFKSYETATLTVLTGRFNIDLTAPEYQAATVIELKFQSLVMKKSAKSYVWLMASGVTPNRGTILKSWIKDNSLFIERITEFDTRGPLTIFVCTAYAMPGQRGTIEKGTIRNPIPYGQPAGIQLNSAYGYNSDGYVFLCLRFNKFSADDGSVDIEFDLADTFDDWEAYFPLVYPNSMTDSSGQLMTMAHISGAHFSCTNITDLGATKNSGQFFTAFIARH
;
A
#
# COMPACT_ATOMS: atom_id res chain seq x y z
N MET A 1 11.40 12.72 -0.95
CA MET A 1 11.35 12.06 -2.27
C MET A 1 12.68 11.36 -2.59
N ILE A 2 12.62 10.14 -3.12
CA ILE A 2 13.76 9.36 -3.64
C ILE A 2 13.40 8.72 -4.98
N THR A 3 14.33 8.69 -5.94
CA THR A 3 14.11 8.19 -7.30
C THR A 3 15.12 7.10 -7.63
N SER A 4 14.64 5.99 -8.20
CA SER A 4 15.51 4.90 -8.65
C SER A 4 16.39 5.37 -9.81
N ILE A 5 17.68 5.02 -9.79
CA ILE A 5 18.62 5.30 -10.88
C ILE A 5 18.70 4.14 -11.88
N ALA A 6 18.28 2.95 -11.48
CA ALA A 6 18.21 1.76 -12.33
C ALA A 6 17.18 0.76 -11.77
N ASN A 7 16.68 -0.11 -12.64
CA ASN A 7 15.88 -1.26 -12.26
C ASN A 7 16.20 -2.45 -13.20
N ASN A 8 15.87 -3.66 -12.76
CA ASN A 8 16.08 -4.88 -13.54
C ASN A 8 14.79 -5.40 -14.19
N ILE A 9 13.75 -4.57 -14.33
CA ILE A 9 12.44 -4.97 -14.86
C ILE A 9 12.02 -4.19 -16.12
N GLY A 10 12.92 -3.36 -16.66
CA GLY A 10 12.70 -2.68 -17.95
C GLY A 10 11.73 -1.49 -17.91
N ILE A 11 11.44 -0.94 -16.72
CA ILE A 11 10.54 0.23 -16.59
C ILE A 11 11.31 1.54 -16.46
N GLU A 12 10.61 2.67 -16.56
CA GLU A 12 11.18 3.99 -16.26
C GLU A 12 11.59 4.12 -14.78
N GLN A 13 12.30 5.20 -14.45
CA GLN A 13 12.68 5.49 -13.07
C GLN A 13 11.44 5.68 -12.20
N VAL A 14 11.41 4.99 -11.07
CA VAL A 14 10.31 5.06 -10.09
C VAL A 14 10.69 6.03 -8.98
N SER A 15 9.78 6.92 -8.63
CA SER A 15 9.94 7.86 -7.53
C SER A 15 9.00 7.54 -6.37
N PHE A 16 9.50 7.64 -5.15
CA PHE A 16 8.75 7.44 -3.91
C PHE A 16 8.87 8.69 -3.02
N LYS A 17 7.80 9.02 -2.31
CA LYS A 17 7.94 9.83 -1.08
C LYS A 17 8.75 9.00 -0.09
N SER A 18 9.66 9.65 0.62
CA SER A 18 10.59 8.94 1.51
C SER A 18 10.82 9.71 2.79
N TYR A 19 10.80 8.98 3.90
CA TYR A 19 11.32 9.43 5.19
C TYR A 19 12.42 8.46 5.62
N GLU A 20 13.62 8.99 5.84
CA GLU A 20 14.83 8.19 6.02
C GLU A 20 15.62 8.65 7.23
N THR A 21 15.87 7.71 8.13
CA THR A 21 16.84 7.83 9.22
C THR A 21 17.85 6.70 9.14
N ALA A 22 18.84 6.71 10.04
CA ALA A 22 19.76 5.59 10.13
C ALA A 22 19.07 4.27 10.50
N THR A 23 17.89 4.29 11.13
CA THR A 23 17.22 3.12 11.74
C THR A 23 15.85 2.81 11.14
N LEU A 24 15.28 3.71 10.34
CA LEU A 24 13.97 3.58 9.73
C LEU A 24 13.99 4.15 8.32
N THR A 25 13.39 3.44 7.38
CA THR A 25 13.09 3.96 6.04
C THR A 25 11.63 3.73 5.75
N VAL A 26 10.87 4.78 5.49
CA VAL A 26 9.48 4.72 5.02
C VAL A 26 9.46 5.13 3.56
N LEU A 27 8.88 4.28 2.71
CA LEU A 27 8.69 4.55 1.29
C LEU A 27 7.20 4.53 0.96
N THR A 28 6.75 5.52 0.20
CA THR A 28 5.35 5.67 -0.21
C THR A 28 5.25 6.01 -1.68
N GLY A 29 4.55 5.18 -2.45
CA GLY A 29 4.31 5.35 -3.87
C GLY A 29 3.85 4.06 -4.53
N ARG A 30 3.77 4.06 -5.85
CA ARG A 30 3.38 2.90 -6.65
C ARG A 30 4.04 2.91 -8.01
N PHE A 31 4.15 1.75 -8.62
CA PHE A 31 4.61 1.61 -10.00
C PHE A 31 3.94 0.40 -10.66
N ASN A 32 3.88 0.44 -11.99
CA ASN A 32 3.32 -0.64 -12.79
C ASN A 32 4.45 -1.55 -13.28
N ILE A 33 4.14 -2.82 -13.45
CA ILE A 33 5.03 -3.79 -14.10
C ILE A 33 4.57 -3.97 -15.55
N ASP A 34 5.52 -3.88 -16.48
CA ASP A 34 5.32 -4.32 -17.85
C ASP A 34 5.59 -5.83 -17.94
N LEU A 35 4.53 -6.62 -18.08
CA LEU A 35 4.60 -8.07 -18.19
C LEU A 35 5.23 -8.56 -19.51
N THR A 36 5.33 -7.67 -20.51
CA THR A 36 5.93 -7.98 -21.81
C THR A 36 7.43 -7.67 -21.84
N ALA A 37 7.96 -6.97 -20.85
CA ALA A 37 9.37 -6.62 -20.76
C ALA A 37 10.23 -7.89 -20.56
N PRO A 38 11.19 -8.17 -21.48
CA PRO A 38 12.11 -9.30 -21.33
C PRO A 38 12.89 -9.27 -20.01
N GLU A 39 13.24 -8.08 -19.53
CA GLU A 39 13.92 -7.85 -18.26
C GLU A 39 13.10 -8.36 -17.08
N TYR A 40 11.80 -8.01 -17.02
CA TYR A 40 10.89 -8.51 -15.98
C TYR A 40 10.76 -10.04 -16.04
N GLN A 41 10.60 -10.60 -17.24
CA GLN A 41 10.45 -12.05 -17.42
C GLN A 41 11.70 -12.83 -16.98
N ALA A 42 12.89 -12.27 -17.19
CA ALA A 42 14.17 -12.83 -16.77
C ALA A 42 14.49 -12.60 -15.28
N ALA A 43 13.88 -11.61 -14.64
CA ALA A 43 14.13 -11.28 -13.24
C ALA A 43 13.63 -12.39 -12.30
N THR A 44 14.46 -12.79 -11.35
CA THR A 44 14.07 -13.71 -10.25
C THR A 44 13.65 -12.95 -8.98
N VAL A 45 14.00 -11.67 -8.92
CA VAL A 45 13.64 -10.69 -7.89
C VAL A 45 13.54 -9.34 -8.56
N ILE A 46 12.59 -8.51 -8.15
CA ILE A 46 12.50 -7.12 -8.61
C ILE A 46 13.49 -6.30 -7.81
N GLU A 47 14.35 -5.53 -8.48
CA GLU A 47 15.32 -4.62 -7.88
C GLU A 47 15.11 -3.21 -8.42
N LEU A 48 14.91 -2.25 -7.50
CA LEU A 48 14.99 -0.82 -7.75
C LEU A 48 16.21 -0.28 -7.02
N LYS A 49 17.20 0.22 -7.77
CA LYS A 49 18.45 0.75 -7.23
C LYS A 49 18.34 2.27 -7.07
N PHE A 50 18.77 2.80 -5.94
CA PHE A 50 18.83 4.23 -5.66
C PHE A 50 20.27 4.73 -5.59
N GLN A 51 20.45 6.06 -5.71
CA GLN A 51 21.76 6.69 -5.56
C GLN A 51 22.34 6.44 -4.14
N SER A 52 21.50 6.61 -3.13
CA SER A 52 21.86 6.37 -1.73
C SER A 52 20.61 6.26 -0.87
N LEU A 53 20.62 5.36 0.11
CA LEU A 53 19.69 5.31 1.25
C LEU A 53 20.43 5.69 2.54
N VAL A 54 19.75 6.35 3.47
CA VAL A 54 20.34 6.69 4.78
C VAL A 54 20.58 5.41 5.60
N MET A 55 19.62 4.51 5.63
CA MET A 55 19.72 3.24 6.35
C MET A 55 20.76 2.31 5.69
N LYS A 56 21.82 1.97 6.44
CA LYS A 56 22.94 1.14 5.93
C LYS A 56 22.78 -0.36 6.18
N LYS A 57 21.88 -0.76 7.08
CA LYS A 57 21.60 -2.17 7.34
C LYS A 57 20.41 -2.65 6.53
N SER A 58 20.38 -3.95 6.24
CA SER A 58 19.22 -4.55 5.61
C SER A 58 18.04 -4.63 6.59
N ALA A 59 16.86 -4.35 6.07
CA ALA A 59 15.59 -4.47 6.79
C ALA A 59 14.55 -5.08 5.85
N LYS A 60 13.70 -5.96 6.40
CA LYS A 60 12.66 -6.69 5.66
C LYS A 60 11.29 -6.12 6.01
N SER A 61 10.38 -6.16 5.05
CA SER A 61 8.98 -5.77 5.22
C SER A 61 8.14 -6.42 4.11
N TYR A 62 7.00 -5.83 3.77
CA TYR A 62 6.14 -6.26 2.68
C TYR A 62 5.67 -5.07 1.83
N VAL A 63 5.35 -5.33 0.57
CA VAL A 63 4.64 -4.41 -0.33
C VAL A 63 3.37 -5.10 -0.81
N TRP A 64 2.49 -4.38 -1.48
CA TRP A 64 1.29 -4.97 -2.06
C TRP A 64 1.41 -5.10 -3.57
N LEU A 65 0.90 -6.21 -4.09
CA LEU A 65 0.70 -6.46 -5.52
C LEU A 65 -0.80 -6.48 -5.80
N MET A 66 -1.23 -5.76 -6.83
CA MET A 66 -2.58 -5.81 -7.36
C MET A 66 -2.53 -6.08 -8.86
N ALA A 67 -3.35 -7.02 -9.31
CA ALA A 67 -3.62 -7.35 -10.69
C ALA A 67 -4.99 -6.81 -11.10
N SER A 68 -5.01 -5.97 -12.12
CA SER A 68 -6.22 -5.29 -12.62
C SER A 68 -6.70 -5.79 -13.98
N GLY A 69 -6.13 -6.88 -14.50
CA GLY A 69 -6.62 -7.55 -15.72
C GLY A 69 -7.76 -8.53 -15.48
N VAL A 70 -8.14 -8.74 -14.22
CA VAL A 70 -9.25 -9.58 -13.79
C VAL A 70 -10.32 -8.69 -13.15
N THR A 71 -11.60 -9.02 -13.38
CA THR A 71 -12.72 -8.33 -12.74
C THR A 71 -13.43 -9.30 -11.80
N PRO A 72 -13.53 -8.98 -10.49
CA PRO A 72 -12.89 -7.87 -9.78
C PRO A 72 -11.36 -8.01 -9.66
N ASN A 73 -10.67 -6.89 -9.41
CA ASN A 73 -9.21 -6.84 -9.20
C ASN A 73 -8.79 -7.76 -8.05
N ARG A 74 -7.60 -8.38 -8.16
CA ARG A 74 -7.06 -9.32 -7.17
C ARG A 74 -5.61 -9.04 -6.85
N GLY A 75 -5.16 -9.41 -5.67
CA GLY A 75 -3.79 -9.15 -5.26
C GLY A 75 -3.30 -9.96 -4.08
N THR A 76 -2.06 -9.70 -3.68
CA THR A 76 -1.43 -10.30 -2.50
C THR A 76 -0.40 -9.35 -1.91
N ILE A 77 0.14 -9.70 -0.75
CA ILE A 77 1.38 -9.10 -0.25
C ILE A 77 2.58 -9.80 -0.89
N LEU A 78 3.64 -9.04 -1.09
CA LEU A 78 4.95 -9.51 -1.51
C LEU A 78 6.00 -9.16 -0.45
N LYS A 79 6.87 -10.10 -0.11
CA LYS A 79 8.07 -9.82 0.69
C LYS A 79 8.93 -8.78 -0.01
N SER A 80 9.42 -7.82 0.76
CA SER A 80 10.38 -6.83 0.28
C SER A 80 11.49 -6.58 1.30
N TRP A 81 12.61 -6.05 0.85
CA TRP A 81 13.70 -5.66 1.73
C TRP A 81 14.57 -4.59 1.11
N ILE A 82 15.18 -3.77 1.98
CA ILE A 82 16.22 -2.84 1.59
C ILE A 82 17.59 -3.50 1.84
N LYS A 83 18.53 -3.33 0.91
CA LYS A 83 19.95 -3.70 1.06
C LYS A 83 20.79 -2.88 0.09
N ASP A 84 21.95 -2.37 0.53
CA ASP A 84 22.96 -1.71 -0.31
C ASP A 84 22.40 -0.65 -1.29
N ASN A 85 21.56 0.26 -0.79
CA ASN A 85 20.85 1.31 -1.55
C ASN A 85 19.83 0.79 -2.59
N SER A 86 19.43 -0.47 -2.53
CA SER A 86 18.38 -1.04 -3.38
C SER A 86 17.17 -1.47 -2.55
N LEU A 87 15.98 -1.30 -3.14
CA LEU A 87 14.75 -1.96 -2.74
C LEU A 87 14.59 -3.23 -3.58
N PHE A 88 14.47 -4.36 -2.89
CA PHE A 88 14.18 -5.65 -3.48
C PHE A 88 12.76 -6.08 -3.14
N ILE A 89 12.06 -6.66 -4.10
CA ILE A 89 10.71 -7.18 -3.95
C ILE A 89 10.69 -8.59 -4.56
N GLU A 90 10.11 -9.56 -3.84
CA GLU A 90 9.96 -10.90 -4.39
C GLU A 90 9.12 -10.87 -5.68
N ARG A 91 9.47 -11.71 -6.65
CA ARG A 91 8.66 -11.91 -7.84
C ARG A 91 7.87 -13.20 -7.68
N ILE A 92 6.58 -13.14 -7.99
CA ILE A 92 5.71 -14.31 -8.11
C ILE A 92 5.11 -14.30 -9.52
N THR A 93 5.05 -15.47 -10.16
CA THR A 93 4.63 -15.61 -11.57
C THR A 93 3.14 -15.91 -11.71
N GLU A 94 2.48 -16.27 -10.61
CA GLU A 94 1.07 -16.66 -10.55
C GLU A 94 0.11 -15.55 -11.01
N PHE A 95 0.57 -14.30 -10.98
CA PHE A 95 -0.18 -13.12 -11.43
C PHE A 95 0.24 -12.63 -12.83
N ASP A 96 1.27 -13.19 -13.46
CA ASP A 96 1.77 -12.75 -14.78
C ASP A 96 0.69 -12.93 -15.88
N THR A 97 -0.27 -13.83 -15.69
CA THR A 97 -1.41 -14.03 -16.62
C THR A 97 -2.64 -13.18 -16.29
N ARG A 98 -2.58 -12.39 -15.21
CA ARG A 98 -3.72 -11.64 -14.65
C ARG A 98 -3.53 -10.12 -14.70
N GLY A 99 -2.41 -9.65 -15.24
CA GLY A 99 -2.08 -8.23 -15.26
C GLY A 99 -2.98 -7.38 -16.17
N PRO A 100 -2.92 -6.04 -16.06
CA PRO A 100 -1.77 -5.26 -15.55
C PRO A 100 -1.47 -5.44 -14.07
N LEU A 101 -0.20 -5.39 -13.69
CA LEU A 101 0.25 -5.49 -12.29
C LEU A 101 0.71 -4.13 -11.77
N THR A 102 0.22 -3.75 -10.59
CA THR A 102 0.64 -2.56 -9.83
C THR A 102 1.26 -2.99 -8.51
N ILE A 103 2.45 -2.48 -8.20
CA ILE A 103 3.06 -2.59 -6.88
C ILE A 103 2.79 -1.31 -6.09
N PHE A 104 2.22 -1.44 -4.89
CA PHE A 104 2.08 -0.35 -3.94
C PHE A 104 3.12 -0.52 -2.82
N VAL A 105 3.98 0.49 -2.70
CA VAL A 105 4.95 0.61 -1.62
C VAL A 105 4.38 1.62 -0.64
N CYS A 106 3.92 1.18 0.53
CA CYS A 106 3.38 2.03 1.59
C CYS A 106 3.89 1.47 2.92
N THR A 107 5.22 1.43 3.04
CA THR A 107 5.90 0.43 3.88
C THR A 107 7.02 1.07 4.69
N ALA A 108 7.11 0.67 5.95
CA ALA A 108 8.25 0.95 6.81
C ALA A 108 9.22 -0.24 6.83
N TYR A 109 10.51 0.09 6.73
CA TYR A 109 11.65 -0.81 6.91
C TYR A 109 12.40 -0.39 8.16
N ALA A 110 12.17 -1.11 9.25
CA ALA A 110 12.83 -0.85 10.53
C ALA A 110 14.09 -1.71 10.68
N MET A 111 15.19 -1.10 11.12
CA MET A 111 16.43 -1.83 11.38
C MET A 111 16.20 -2.87 12.49
N PRO A 112 16.63 -4.13 12.30
CA PRO A 112 16.47 -5.15 13.33
C PRO A 112 17.41 -4.90 14.52
N GLY A 113 16.98 -5.34 15.71
CA GLY A 113 17.81 -5.35 16.92
C GLY A 113 18.09 -3.97 17.52
N GLN A 114 17.24 -2.97 17.24
CA GLN A 114 17.32 -1.65 17.87
C GLN A 114 17.17 -1.76 19.39
N ARG A 115 18.03 -1.04 20.11
CA ARG A 115 17.98 -0.88 21.56
C ARG A 115 17.98 0.60 21.86
N GLY A 116 17.11 1.05 22.76
CA GLY A 116 17.03 2.46 23.16
C GLY A 116 15.61 2.97 23.27
N THR A 117 15.48 4.27 23.52
CA THR A 117 14.20 4.96 23.61
C THR A 117 13.65 5.17 22.20
N ILE A 118 12.42 4.70 21.97
CA ILE A 118 11.69 4.98 20.74
C ILE A 118 11.03 6.35 20.91
N GLU A 119 11.30 7.27 19.98
CA GLU A 119 10.60 8.56 19.93
C GLU A 119 9.10 8.31 19.78
N LYS A 120 8.32 8.91 20.69
CA LYS A 120 6.87 8.72 20.71
C LYS A 120 6.23 9.75 19.80
N GLY A 121 5.58 9.26 18.74
CA GLY A 121 4.61 10.02 17.99
C GLY A 121 3.28 10.18 18.73
N THR A 122 2.34 10.85 18.07
CA THR A 122 0.99 11.04 18.57
C THR A 122 0.07 9.94 18.03
N ILE A 123 -0.67 9.28 18.92
CA ILE A 123 -1.72 8.34 18.53
C ILE A 123 -3.01 9.12 18.25
N ARG A 124 -3.67 8.80 17.15
CA ARG A 124 -5.00 9.30 16.79
C ARG A 124 -5.95 8.15 16.49
N ASN A 125 -7.24 8.41 16.63
CA ASN A 125 -8.29 7.48 16.24
C ASN A 125 -9.16 8.15 15.18
N PRO A 126 -8.77 8.09 13.90
CA PRO A 126 -9.51 8.72 12.80
C PRO A 126 -10.99 8.37 12.81
N ILE A 127 -11.85 9.36 12.60
CA ILE A 127 -13.31 9.19 12.59
C ILE A 127 -13.86 9.55 11.20
N PRO A 128 -14.57 8.66 10.50
CA PRO A 128 -15.15 9.00 9.21
C PRO A 128 -16.27 10.03 9.36
N TYR A 129 -16.31 10.98 8.44
CA TYR A 129 -17.30 12.03 8.31
C TYR A 129 -17.73 12.14 6.84
N GLY A 130 -19.02 12.40 6.61
CA GLY A 130 -19.56 12.52 5.25
C GLY A 130 -19.67 11.20 4.49
N GLN A 131 -19.51 10.05 5.16
CA GLN A 131 -19.52 8.75 4.51
C GLN A 131 -20.91 8.31 4.03
N PRO A 132 -21.00 7.57 2.90
CA PRO A 132 -22.24 6.95 2.46
C PRO A 132 -22.81 6.01 3.54
N ALA A 133 -24.14 5.82 3.57
CA ALA A 133 -24.81 4.91 4.51
C ALA A 133 -24.34 3.43 4.42
N GLY A 134 -23.70 3.11 3.29
CA GLY A 134 -23.01 1.86 2.99
C GLY A 134 -21.70 1.62 3.73
N ILE A 135 -21.12 2.65 4.34
CA ILE A 135 -19.76 2.64 4.89
C ILE A 135 -19.82 2.79 6.41
N GLN A 136 -19.28 1.81 7.11
CA GLN A 136 -19.15 1.82 8.57
C GLN A 136 -17.74 1.38 8.95
N LEU A 137 -16.99 2.32 9.53
CA LEU A 137 -15.70 2.06 10.12
C LEU A 137 -15.91 1.34 11.47
N ASN A 138 -15.20 0.24 11.68
CA ASN A 138 -15.19 -0.50 12.93
C ASN A 138 -14.08 -0.01 13.86
N SER A 139 -12.89 0.24 13.31
CA SER A 139 -11.75 0.76 14.07
C SER A 139 -10.78 1.46 13.14
N ALA A 140 -10.22 2.58 13.61
CA ALA A 140 -9.09 3.23 12.98
C ALA A 140 -7.99 3.48 13.99
N TYR A 141 -6.76 3.35 13.53
CA TYR A 141 -5.56 3.67 14.28
C TYR A 141 -4.64 4.51 13.41
N GLY A 142 -4.34 5.71 13.89
CA GLY A 142 -3.34 6.60 13.32
C GLY A 142 -2.16 6.71 14.27
N TYR A 143 -0.94 6.60 13.76
CA TYR A 143 0.27 7.03 14.46
C TYR A 143 0.93 8.11 13.64
N ASN A 144 1.24 9.22 14.28
CA ASN A 144 1.83 10.37 13.62
C ASN A 144 3.17 10.76 14.20
N SER A 145 4.12 10.95 13.30
CA SER A 145 5.43 11.53 13.57
C SER A 145 5.68 12.67 12.59
N ASP A 146 6.71 13.45 12.82
CA ASP A 146 7.08 14.55 11.93
C ASP A 146 7.43 14.05 10.52
N GLY A 147 7.97 12.83 10.40
CA GLY A 147 8.44 12.28 9.12
C GLY A 147 7.47 11.37 8.38
N TYR A 148 6.56 10.69 9.09
CA TYR A 148 5.63 9.74 8.49
C TYR A 148 4.37 9.54 9.33
N VAL A 149 3.32 9.05 8.67
CA VAL A 149 2.08 8.60 9.27
C VAL A 149 1.96 7.09 9.08
N PHE A 150 1.48 6.38 10.10
CA PHE A 150 0.93 5.04 9.94
C PHE A 150 -0.58 5.12 10.09
N LEU A 151 -1.31 4.55 9.14
CA LEU A 151 -2.76 4.48 9.15
C LEU A 151 -3.22 3.03 9.00
N CYS A 152 -4.15 2.64 9.86
CA CYS A 152 -4.90 1.41 9.76
C CYS A 152 -6.39 1.73 9.85
N LEU A 153 -7.15 1.41 8.81
CA LEU A 153 -8.61 1.48 8.82
C LEU A 153 -9.18 0.07 8.68
N ARG A 154 -10.15 -0.28 9.52
CA ARG A 154 -10.92 -1.52 9.40
C ARG A 154 -12.40 -1.18 9.40
N PHE A 155 -13.14 -1.73 8.45
CA PHE A 155 -14.56 -1.53 8.25
C PHE A 155 -15.33 -2.80 8.63
N ASN A 156 -16.48 -2.65 9.26
CA ASN A 156 -17.45 -3.75 9.42
C ASN A 156 -18.50 -3.73 8.30
N LYS A 157 -18.64 -2.60 7.59
CA LYS A 157 -19.47 -2.48 6.39
C LYS A 157 -18.75 -1.60 5.37
N PHE A 158 -18.56 -2.13 4.17
CA PHE A 158 -18.01 -1.39 3.04
C PHE A 158 -18.74 -1.84 1.78
N SER A 159 -19.94 -1.32 1.57
CA SER A 159 -20.83 -1.70 0.48
C SER A 159 -21.50 -0.46 -0.10
N ALA A 160 -21.28 -0.11 -1.37
CA ALA A 160 -22.16 0.82 -2.08
C ALA A 160 -23.28 0.04 -2.80
N ASP A 161 -24.45 0.65 -2.97
CA ASP A 161 -25.64 0.03 -3.57
C ASP A 161 -25.45 -0.31 -5.07
N ASP A 162 -24.37 0.17 -5.69
CA ASP A 162 -23.90 -0.18 -7.04
C ASP A 162 -22.36 -0.16 -7.07
N GLY A 163 -21.75 -1.08 -7.83
CA GLY A 163 -20.29 -1.21 -8.03
C GLY A 163 -19.68 -0.09 -8.87
N SER A 164 -20.50 0.87 -9.31
CA SER A 164 -20.11 2.04 -10.11
C SER A 164 -19.95 3.33 -9.30
N VAL A 165 -20.23 3.32 -8.00
CA VAL A 165 -20.23 4.54 -7.17
C VAL A 165 -18.86 4.74 -6.54
N ASP A 166 -18.28 5.92 -6.77
CA ASP A 166 -17.11 6.39 -6.02
C ASP A 166 -17.48 6.54 -4.54
N ILE A 167 -16.73 5.86 -3.69
CA ILE A 167 -16.86 5.95 -2.24
C ILE A 167 -15.91 7.03 -1.79
N GLU A 168 -16.47 8.09 -1.23
CA GLU A 168 -15.72 9.22 -0.71
C GLU A 168 -16.19 9.56 0.70
N PHE A 169 -15.24 9.89 1.57
CA PHE A 169 -15.51 10.42 2.90
C PHE A 169 -14.26 11.09 3.46
N ASP A 170 -14.45 11.98 4.43
CA ASP A 170 -13.34 12.58 5.15
C ASP A 170 -13.07 11.81 6.45
N LEU A 171 -11.84 11.88 6.93
CA LEU A 171 -11.45 11.37 8.23
C LEU A 171 -11.15 12.57 9.15
N ALA A 172 -12.03 12.82 10.11
CA ALA A 172 -11.78 13.75 11.20
C ALA A 172 -10.71 13.21 12.17
N ASP A 173 -10.08 14.12 12.91
CA ASP A 173 -8.95 13.83 13.81
C ASP A 173 -7.78 13.14 13.08
N THR A 174 -7.58 13.53 11.82
CA THR A 174 -6.43 13.14 11.00
C THR A 174 -5.47 14.30 10.79
N PHE A 175 -4.65 14.18 9.76
CA PHE A 175 -3.57 15.10 9.45
C PHE A 175 -3.73 15.58 8.01
N ASP A 176 -3.32 16.82 7.76
CA ASP A 176 -3.70 17.52 6.53
C ASP A 176 -2.63 17.42 5.42
N ASP A 177 -1.49 16.78 5.68
CA ASP A 177 -0.23 16.91 4.93
C ASP A 177 0.31 15.58 4.36
N TRP A 178 -0.56 14.73 3.84
CA TRP A 178 -0.19 13.40 3.36
C TRP A 178 -1.05 12.96 2.18
N GLU A 179 -0.44 12.21 1.28
CA GLU A 179 -1.15 11.66 0.14
C GLU A 179 -0.54 10.32 -0.23
N ALA A 180 -1.39 9.32 -0.41
CA ALA A 180 -0.99 7.97 -0.78
C ALA A 180 -2.08 7.23 -1.55
N TYR A 181 -1.64 6.35 -2.45
CA TYR A 181 -2.49 5.32 -3.04
C TYR A 181 -2.15 3.98 -2.39
N PHE A 182 -3.16 3.19 -2.05
CA PHE A 182 -2.97 1.92 -1.37
C PHE A 182 -4.10 0.94 -1.72
N PRO A 183 -3.88 -0.38 -1.59
CA PRO A 183 -4.95 -1.33 -1.80
C PRO A 183 -5.85 -1.41 -0.57
N LEU A 184 -7.14 -1.21 -0.77
CA LEU A 184 -8.18 -1.61 0.17
C LEU A 184 -8.51 -3.09 -0.08
N VAL A 185 -8.34 -3.91 0.95
CA VAL A 185 -8.52 -5.37 0.86
C VAL A 185 -9.95 -5.73 1.23
N TYR A 186 -10.61 -6.46 0.34
CA TYR A 186 -11.93 -7.03 0.58
C TYR A 186 -11.78 -8.50 0.99
N PRO A 187 -12.50 -8.94 2.02
CA PRO A 187 -12.65 -10.36 2.26
C PRO A 187 -13.48 -10.96 1.14
N ASN A 188 -13.22 -12.23 0.86
CA ASN A 188 -13.97 -12.96 -0.14
C ASN A 188 -14.36 -14.33 0.42
N SER A 189 -15.62 -14.71 0.24
CA SER A 189 -16.10 -16.08 0.49
C SER A 189 -16.03 -16.97 -0.75
N MET A 190 -15.67 -16.41 -1.92
CA MET A 190 -15.59 -17.13 -3.20
C MET A 190 -14.30 -17.95 -3.29
N THR A 191 -14.40 -19.09 -3.99
CA THR A 191 -13.42 -20.17 -4.07
C THR A 191 -12.27 -19.94 -5.06
N ASP A 192 -12.18 -18.80 -5.76
CA ASP A 192 -10.99 -18.48 -6.57
C ASP A 192 -9.82 -18.14 -5.64
N SER A 193 -8.89 -19.10 -5.57
CA SER A 193 -7.81 -19.20 -4.59
C SER A 193 -6.61 -18.30 -4.88
N SER A 194 -6.61 -17.57 -6.00
CA SER A 194 -5.43 -16.80 -6.44
C SER A 194 -5.55 -15.33 -6.04
N GLY A 195 -5.29 -15.06 -4.75
CA GLY A 195 -5.21 -13.72 -4.19
C GLY A 195 -6.52 -13.17 -3.60
N GLN A 196 -6.38 -12.10 -2.82
CA GLN A 196 -7.47 -11.38 -2.19
C GLN A 196 -8.10 -10.37 -3.14
N LEU A 197 -9.39 -10.08 -2.97
CA LEU A 197 -10.04 -8.99 -3.67
C LEU A 197 -9.48 -7.65 -3.18
N MET A 198 -9.18 -6.75 -4.09
CA MET A 198 -8.62 -5.45 -3.76
C MET A 198 -9.23 -4.36 -4.64
N THR A 199 -9.34 -3.13 -4.13
CA THR A 199 -9.46 -1.94 -4.97
C THR A 199 -8.36 -0.96 -4.61
N MET A 200 -8.00 -0.08 -5.55
CA MET A 200 -7.12 1.03 -5.24
C MET A 200 -7.93 2.11 -4.52
N ALA A 201 -7.48 2.46 -3.32
CA ALA A 201 -7.94 3.62 -2.58
C ALA A 201 -6.88 4.72 -2.62
N HIS A 202 -7.33 5.94 -2.40
CA HIS A 202 -6.52 7.15 -2.33
C HIS A 202 -6.87 7.89 -1.05
N ILE A 203 -5.85 8.45 -0.41
CA ILE A 203 -6.02 9.44 0.64
C ILE A 203 -5.24 10.68 0.25
N SER A 204 -5.85 11.86 0.43
CA SER A 204 -5.23 13.17 0.25
C SER A 204 -5.68 14.09 1.37
N GLY A 205 -4.78 14.42 2.29
CA GLY A 205 -5.13 15.03 3.56
C GLY A 205 -6.11 14.14 4.34
N ALA A 206 -7.21 14.72 4.79
CA ALA A 206 -8.27 13.97 5.46
C ALA A 206 -9.18 13.18 4.49
N HIS A 207 -9.11 13.44 3.18
CA HIS A 207 -10.07 12.93 2.22
C HIS A 207 -9.70 11.53 1.74
N PHE A 208 -10.59 10.57 1.94
CA PHE A 208 -10.50 9.20 1.43
C PHE A 208 -11.39 9.05 0.20
N SER A 209 -10.88 8.40 -0.83
CA SER A 209 -11.66 7.99 -2.00
C SER A 209 -11.27 6.62 -2.52
N CYS A 210 -12.23 5.86 -3.04
CA CYS A 210 -11.97 4.67 -3.84
C CYS A 210 -13.15 4.34 -4.75
N THR A 211 -12.90 3.72 -5.89
CA THR A 211 -13.97 3.12 -6.69
C THR A 211 -14.33 1.75 -6.10
N ASN A 212 -15.62 1.55 -5.80
CA ASN A 212 -16.11 0.30 -5.24
C ASN A 212 -15.85 -0.87 -6.21
N ILE A 213 -15.73 -2.09 -5.67
CA ILE A 213 -15.73 -3.29 -6.52
C ILE A 213 -17.17 -3.74 -6.75
N THR A 214 -17.48 -4.15 -7.98
CA THR A 214 -18.73 -4.84 -8.31
C THR A 214 -18.69 -6.24 -7.72
N ASP A 215 -18.86 -6.38 -6.41
CA ASP A 215 -19.03 -7.68 -5.76
C ASP A 215 -20.33 -7.74 -4.96
N LEU A 216 -21.30 -8.46 -5.52
CA LEU A 216 -22.60 -8.76 -4.93
C LEU A 216 -22.48 -9.68 -3.68
N GLY A 217 -21.30 -10.23 -3.40
CA GLY A 217 -21.00 -11.13 -2.29
C GLY A 217 -20.38 -10.48 -1.05
N ALA A 218 -20.06 -9.17 -1.07
CA ALA A 218 -19.54 -8.44 0.09
C ALA A 218 -20.64 -8.29 1.17
N THR A 219 -20.79 -9.29 2.02
CA THR A 219 -21.80 -9.34 3.09
C THR A 219 -21.47 -8.39 4.24
N LYS A 220 -22.49 -7.93 4.98
CA LYS A 220 -22.30 -7.19 6.25
C LYS A 220 -21.32 -7.95 7.17
N ASN A 221 -20.39 -7.25 7.84
CA ASN A 221 -19.33 -7.78 8.73
C ASN A 221 -18.09 -8.36 8.04
N SER A 222 -17.74 -7.86 6.87
CA SER A 222 -16.68 -8.45 6.07
C SER A 222 -15.28 -8.18 6.65
N GLY A 223 -15.03 -7.06 7.33
CA GLY A 223 -13.72 -6.81 7.94
C GLY A 223 -12.68 -6.30 6.94
N GLN A 224 -13.13 -5.57 5.91
CA GLN A 224 -12.27 -4.85 4.97
C GLN A 224 -11.26 -4.02 5.75
N PHE A 225 -10.02 -4.00 5.29
CA PHE A 225 -8.99 -3.22 5.96
C PHE A 225 -7.94 -2.72 4.99
N PHE A 226 -7.21 -1.70 5.43
CA PHE A 226 -5.89 -1.43 4.91
C PHE A 226 -4.95 -0.97 6.02
N THR A 227 -3.66 -1.15 5.78
CA THR A 227 -2.58 -0.63 6.61
C THR A 227 -1.54 0.01 5.70
N ALA A 228 -1.17 1.26 5.97
CA ALA A 228 -0.20 2.01 5.17
C ALA A 228 0.75 2.81 6.06
N PHE A 229 2.03 2.79 5.69
CA PHE A 229 3.01 3.79 6.10
C PHE A 229 3.16 4.83 4.99
N ILE A 230 2.98 6.10 5.36
CA ILE A 230 2.89 7.23 4.45
C ILE A 230 3.96 8.25 4.85
N ALA A 231 5.01 8.35 4.05
CA ALA A 231 6.06 9.36 4.22
C ALA A 231 5.48 10.75 3.98
N ARG A 232 5.86 11.70 4.84
CA ARG A 232 5.54 13.12 4.69
C ARG A 232 6.61 13.79 3.84
N HIS A 233 6.18 14.74 3.01
CA HIS A 233 7.01 15.53 2.07
C HIS A 233 7.69 14.70 0.94
#